data_AF-A0A0D3HV82-F1
#
_entry.id   AF-A0A0D3HV82-F1
#
_cell.length_a   1.000
_cell.length_b   1.000
_cell.length_c   1.000
_cell.angle_alpha   90.00
_cell.angle_beta   90.00
_cell.angle_gamma   90.00
#
_symmetry.space_group_name_H-M   'P 1'
#
loop_
_entity.id
_entity.type
_entity.pdbx_description
1 polymer ?
#
loop_
_entity_poly.entity_id
_entity_poly.type
_entity_poly.pdbx_seq_one_letter_code
_entity_poly.pdbx_strand_id
1 'polypeptide(L)'
;MKYPGQPQEIPVFQNSTFTIPVNDPHQVWNSDEHEDLQVIVVISRPPIKVFFYNDWNMPHTAAKLQFPIFWDEECLTAPKDEL
;
A
#
# COMPACT_ATOMS: atom_id res chain seq x y z
N MET A 1 11.94 -8.12 12.74
CA MET A 1 12.96 -7.24 12.12
C MET A 1 12.73 -5.81 12.58
N LYS A 2 13.74 -4.92 12.51
CA LYS A 2 13.59 -3.50 12.92
C LYS A 2 13.19 -2.58 11.76
N TYR A 3 13.43 -3.02 10.53
CA TYR A 3 13.17 -2.36 9.25
C TYR A 3 12.92 -3.44 8.20
N PRO A 4 12.32 -3.12 7.03
CA PRO A 4 12.03 -4.09 5.97
C PRO A 4 13.24 -4.91 5.49
N GLY A 5 14.36 -4.25 5.19
CA GLY A 5 15.56 -4.85 4.59
C GLY A 5 15.40 -5.07 3.08
N GLN A 6 16.40 -5.71 2.44
CA GLN A 6 16.38 -5.99 1.00
C GLN A 6 15.10 -6.76 0.63
N PRO A 7 14.27 -6.24 -0.30
CA PRO A 7 13.03 -6.89 -0.69
C PRO A 7 13.29 -8.17 -1.49
N GLN A 8 12.32 -9.08 -1.44
CA GLN A 8 12.23 -10.16 -2.43
C GLN A 8 11.51 -9.62 -3.67
N GLU A 9 12.08 -9.89 -4.84
CA GLU A 9 11.47 -9.54 -6.12
C GLU A 9 10.72 -10.75 -6.66
N ILE A 10 9.39 -10.64 -6.79
CA ILE A 10 8.51 -11.73 -7.19
C ILE A 10 7.77 -11.29 -8.46
N PRO A 11 7.95 -11.98 -9.60
CA PRO A 11 7.26 -11.62 -10.83
C PRO A 11 5.76 -11.97 -10.75
N VAL A 12 4.92 -11.04 -11.20
CA VAL A 12 3.47 -11.17 -11.27
C VAL A 12 3.03 -10.89 -12.70
N PHE A 13 2.15 -11.74 -13.25
CA PHE A 13 1.74 -11.67 -14.66
C PHE A 13 0.22 -11.55 -14.78
N GLN A 14 -0.26 -11.30 -16.00
CA GLN A 14 -1.69 -11.24 -16.29
C GLN A 14 -2.41 -12.50 -15.79
N ASN A 15 -3.59 -12.30 -15.19
CA ASN A 15 -4.45 -13.36 -14.66
C ASN A 15 -3.85 -14.16 -13.48
N SER A 16 -2.83 -13.63 -12.81
CA SER A 16 -2.33 -14.15 -11.53
C SER A 16 -2.96 -13.40 -10.34
N THR A 17 -2.82 -13.97 -9.14
CA THR A 17 -3.25 -13.35 -7.89
C THR A 17 -2.20 -13.58 -6.81
N PHE A 18 -2.06 -12.61 -5.90
CA PHE A 18 -1.20 -12.71 -4.72
C PHE A 18 -1.88 -12.04 -3.53
N THR A 19 -1.46 -12.40 -2.33
CA THR A 19 -1.97 -11.83 -1.08
C THR A 19 -0.79 -11.33 -0.26
N ILE A 20 -0.86 -10.10 0.22
CA ILE A 20 0.13 -9.54 1.13
C ILE A 20 -0.24 -9.98 2.57
N PRO A 21 0.68 -10.62 3.31
CA PRO A 21 0.47 -10.88 4.73
C PRO A 21 0.24 -9.59 5.53
N VAL A 22 -0.55 -9.68 6.59
CA VAL A 22 -0.92 -8.51 7.38
C VAL A 22 0.32 -7.83 7.97
N ASN A 23 0.48 -6.53 7.71
CA ASN A 23 1.58 -5.66 8.12
C ASN A 23 2.93 -5.87 7.41
N ASP A 24 3.02 -6.74 6.41
CA ASP A 24 4.27 -6.91 5.67
C ASP A 24 4.54 -5.68 4.77
N PRO A 25 5.75 -5.08 4.84
CA PRO A 25 6.15 -4.01 3.95
C PRO A 25 6.31 -4.56 2.53
N HIS A 26 5.70 -3.89 1.55
CA HIS A 26 5.70 -4.32 0.17
C HIS A 26 5.64 -3.11 -0.77
N GLN A 27 6.05 -3.33 -2.02
CA GLN A 27 5.91 -2.39 -3.13
C GLN A 27 5.41 -3.16 -4.35
N VAL A 28 4.43 -2.61 -5.05
CA VAL A 28 4.02 -3.10 -6.36
C VAL A 28 4.66 -2.19 -7.40
N TRP A 29 5.36 -2.79 -8.36
CA TRP A 29 6.07 -2.08 -9.41
C TRP A 29 5.67 -2.64 -10.76
N ASN A 30 5.19 -1.79 -11.67
CA ASN A 30 5.13 -2.14 -13.09
C ASN A 30 6.54 -2.04 -13.67
N SER A 31 7.23 -3.18 -13.78
CA SER A 31 8.56 -3.27 -14.36
C SER A 31 8.56 -3.41 -15.89
N ASP A 32 7.38 -3.47 -16.51
CA ASP A 32 7.24 -3.48 -17.97
C ASP A 32 7.34 -2.05 -18.52
N GLU A 33 8.09 -1.87 -19.60
CA GLU A 33 8.34 -0.56 -20.22
C GLU A 33 7.36 -0.22 -21.36
N HIS A 34 6.45 -1.13 -21.72
CA HIS A 34 5.61 -1.03 -22.93
C HIS A 34 4.11 -1.04 -22.62
N GLU A 35 3.69 -1.76 -21.58
CA GLU A 35 2.28 -1.99 -21.27
C GLU A 35 1.89 -1.51 -19.86
N ASP A 36 0.64 -1.07 -19.73
CA ASP A 36 0.06 -0.68 -18.46
C ASP A 36 -0.29 -1.91 -17.60
N LEU A 37 0.04 -1.85 -16.31
CA LEU A 37 -0.44 -2.82 -15.33
C LEU A 37 -1.81 -2.42 -14.78
N GLN A 38 -2.86 -3.17 -15.14
CA GLN A 38 -4.19 -3.04 -14.55
C GLN A 38 -4.44 -4.11 -13.48
N VAL A 39 -4.87 -3.70 -12.29
CA VAL A 39 -5.14 -4.59 -11.15
C VAL A 39 -6.46 -4.28 -10.47
N ILE A 40 -7.06 -5.30 -9.87
CA ILE A 40 -8.16 -5.17 -8.91
C ILE A 40 -7.58 -5.43 -7.52
N VAL A 41 -7.73 -4.45 -6.61
CA VAL A 41 -7.23 -4.54 -5.24
C VAL A 41 -8.41 -4.67 -4.28
N VAL A 42 -8.34 -5.67 -3.39
CA VAL A 42 -9.35 -5.89 -2.34
C VAL A 42 -8.65 -5.82 -0.99
N ILE A 43 -9.18 -4.99 -0.09
CA ILE A 43 -8.69 -4.85 1.28
C ILE A 43 -9.74 -5.30 2.29
N SER A 44 -9.28 -5.84 3.41
CA SER A 44 -10.13 -6.04 4.58
C SER A 44 -10.04 -4.83 5.52
N ARG A 45 -11.08 -4.59 6.31
CA ARG A 45 -11.13 -3.52 7.34
C ARG A 45 -10.94 -2.08 6.78
N PRO A 46 -11.74 -1.62 5.80
CA PRO A 46 -11.68 -0.25 5.29
C PRO A 46 -12.13 0.79 6.34
N PRO A 47 -11.75 2.09 6.21
CA PRO A 47 -10.79 2.63 5.23
C PRO A 47 -9.34 2.24 5.52
N ILE A 48 -8.48 2.27 4.50
CA ILE A 48 -7.09 1.82 4.64
C ILE A 48 -6.28 2.75 5.54
N LYS A 49 -5.33 2.19 6.31
CA LYS A 49 -4.32 2.94 7.07
C LYS A 49 -2.95 2.54 6.55
N VAL A 50 -2.29 3.44 5.82
CA VAL A 50 -1.01 3.13 5.15
C VAL A 50 0.14 3.74 5.93
N PHE A 51 1.16 2.94 6.22
CA PHE A 51 2.44 3.43 6.75
C PHE A 51 3.47 3.47 5.63
N PHE A 52 3.89 4.68 5.24
CA PHE A 52 4.88 4.87 4.19
C PHE A 52 6.31 4.82 4.73
N TYR A 53 7.17 4.21 3.93
CA TYR A 53 8.61 4.11 4.13
C TYR A 53 9.31 4.91 3.04
N ASN A 54 10.37 5.64 3.38
CA ASN A 54 11.18 6.36 2.39
C ASN A 54 12.13 5.42 1.63
N ASP A 55 12.61 4.37 2.31
CA ASP A 55 13.47 3.33 1.76
C ASP A 55 13.31 2.02 2.56
N TRP A 56 13.91 0.95 2.06
CA TRP A 56 13.86 -0.38 2.66
C TRP A 56 14.60 -0.52 3.99
N ASN A 57 15.49 0.42 4.34
CA ASN A 57 16.26 0.43 5.58
C ASN A 57 15.63 1.31 6.67
N MET A 58 14.56 2.04 6.35
CA MET A 58 13.83 2.85 7.32
C MET A 58 13.20 1.96 8.41
N PRO A 59 13.44 2.25 9.70
CA PRO A 59 12.84 1.51 10.80
C PRO A 59 11.30 1.51 10.75
N HIS A 60 10.67 0.38 11.08
CA HIS A 60 9.21 0.26 11.14
C HIS A 60 8.57 1.30 12.07
N THR A 61 9.26 1.65 13.16
CA THR A 61 8.81 2.66 14.13
C THR A 61 8.90 4.09 13.61
N ALA A 62 9.64 4.33 12.53
CA ALA A 62 9.78 5.63 11.90
C ALA A 62 8.81 5.81 10.71
N ALA A 63 8.22 4.73 10.21
CA ALA A 63 7.28 4.77 9.09
C ALA A 63 6.12 5.73 9.39
N LYS A 64 5.74 6.52 8.39
CA LYS A 64 4.76 7.61 8.57
C LYS A 64 3.37 7.13 8.20
N LEU A 65 2.43 7.26 9.12
CA LEU A 65 1.02 7.02 8.84
C LEU A 65 0.50 8.12 7.90
N GLN A 66 -0.05 7.72 6.76
CA GLN A 66 -0.92 8.54 5.93
C GLN A 66 -2.35 8.06 6.11
N PHE A 67 -3.15 8.87 6.80
CA PHE A 67 -4.58 8.65 6.99
C PHE A 67 -5.29 9.99 7.16
N PRO A 68 -6.33 10.30 6.36
CA PRO A 68 -6.81 9.53 5.22
C PRO A 68 -5.76 9.41 4.11
N ILE A 69 -5.85 8.36 3.29
CA ILE A 69 -5.09 8.27 2.04
C ILE A 69 -5.74 9.22 1.02
N PHE A 70 -5.00 9.67 0.01
CA PHE A 70 -5.44 10.73 -0.91
C PHE A 70 -6.80 10.49 -1.59
N TRP A 71 -7.18 9.23 -1.84
CA TRP A 71 -8.50 8.92 -2.42
C TRP A 71 -9.65 8.94 -1.41
N ASP A 72 -9.38 8.92 -0.11
CA ASP A 72 -10.38 9.02 0.97
C ASP A 72 -10.42 10.43 1.60
N GLU A 73 -9.51 11.35 1.21
CA GLU A 73 -9.34 12.67 1.82
C GLU A 73 -10.62 13.49 1.80
N GLU A 74 -11.23 13.69 0.62
CA GLU A 74 -12.44 14.51 0.48
C GLU A 74 -13.62 13.94 1.29
N CYS A 75 -13.83 12.62 1.24
CA CYS A 75 -14.96 11.97 1.91
C CYS A 75 -14.80 11.96 3.43
N LEU A 76 -13.59 11.74 3.96
CA LEU A 76 -13.37 11.62 5.40
C LEU A 76 -13.11 12.96 6.10
N THR A 77 -12.71 14.00 5.36
CA THR A 77 -12.53 15.36 5.90
C THR A 77 -13.78 16.22 5.79
N ALA A 78 -14.76 15.82 4.96
CA ALA A 78 -16.06 16.48 4.91
C ALA A 78 -16.69 16.55 6.32
N PRO A 79 -17.33 17.67 6.68
CA PRO A 79 -18.15 17.74 7.88
C PRO A 79 -19.11 16.57 7.87
N LYS A 80 -19.13 15.78 8.94
CA LYS A 80 -20.16 14.75 9.08
C LYS A 80 -21.48 15.49 9.18
N ASP A 81 -22.41 15.22 8.27
CA ASP A 81 -23.80 15.63 8.45
C ASP A 81 -24.27 15.02 9.78
N GLU A 82 -24.38 15.86 10.80
CA GLU A 82 -25.03 15.48 12.05
C GLU A 82 -26.53 15.41 11.77
N LEU A 83 -27.02 14.19 11.54
CA LEU A 83 -28.45 13.83 11.51
C LEU A 83 -29.02 13.75 12.93
#